data_AF-A0A3S3LGI7-F1
#
_entry.id   AF-A0A3S3LGI7-F1
#
_cell.length_a   1.000
_cell.length_b   1.000
_cell.length_c   1.000
_cell.angle_alpha   90.00
_cell.angle_beta   90.00
_cell.angle_gamma   90.00
#
_symmetry.space_group_name_H-M   'P 1'
#
loop_
_entity.id
_entity.type
_entity.pdbx_description
1 polymer ?
#
loop_
_entity_poly.entity_id
_entity_poly.type
_entity_poly.pdbx_seq_one_letter_code
_entity_poly.pdbx_strand_id
1 'polypeptide(L)'
;MDRRIVGWLSISAGAVVFVASVVALPSGGMASSYAVIGIAAALGAAVFGSAVVLRAASTALSATNDPDAARRSARRLSWMLAAYGFLVPIALLIGVGPTVISGVPLRTSQYVMLAAGAVALAGGITLVIALSRSRGGAIVDPEPAPVSVPSGDQWLIVTPRDPGAMVLYGMSSVVLALLVSFSSLRLLVVAIDSGPAGWAIALVVMVVLLVVAVWWLRRRFPQVSVNPGKGVVRAGAREVPVDQLTAARLVASVVWPGGPRTLFLTLEGPDGFEAPLLLRRGGRLAMTDAQRGAAVAAVRAAPIRLPHAREDPQGKFSRVTHPSHVDAEQAALLVESPPRDGDELPVSMA
;
A
#
# COMPACT_ATOMS: atom_id res chain seq x y z
N MET A 1 -12.43 22.92 16.99
CA MET A 1 -11.42 23.30 15.98
C MET A 1 -11.44 22.24 14.89
N ASP A 2 -11.63 22.61 13.62
CA ASP A 2 -11.72 21.64 12.51
C ASP A 2 -10.42 20.82 12.44
N ARG A 3 -10.54 19.48 12.41
CA ARG A 3 -9.39 18.56 12.33
C ARG A 3 -8.51 18.85 11.10
N ARG A 4 -9.10 19.39 10.03
CA ARG A 4 -8.36 19.84 8.85
C ARG A 4 -7.41 20.99 9.19
N ILE A 5 -7.87 21.97 9.97
CA ILE A 5 -7.05 23.12 10.40
C ILE A 5 -5.89 22.63 11.28
N VAL A 6 -6.11 21.68 12.18
CA VAL A 6 -5.06 21.08 13.01
C VAL A 6 -3.99 20.38 12.16
N GLY A 7 -4.42 19.58 11.17
CA GLY A 7 -3.51 18.91 10.26
C GLY A 7 -2.68 19.91 9.43
N TRP A 8 -3.32 20.95 8.89
CA TRP A 8 -2.66 22.02 8.15
C TRP A 8 -1.66 22.81 8.99
N LEU A 9 -2.03 23.18 10.22
CA LEU A 9 -1.13 23.87 11.14
C LEU A 9 0.10 23.01 11.46
N SER A 10 -0.09 21.70 11.65
CA SER A 10 1.01 20.76 11.92
C SER A 10 1.97 20.67 10.74
N ILE A 11 1.45 20.61 9.51
CA ILE A 11 2.29 20.56 8.31
C ILE A 11 3.05 21.87 8.10
N SER A 12 2.37 23.02 8.25
CA SER A 12 3.00 24.34 8.08
C SER A 12 4.05 24.59 9.16
N ALA A 13 3.76 24.27 10.42
CA ALA A 13 4.73 24.35 11.51
C ALA A 13 5.93 23.42 11.26
N GLY A 14 5.68 22.19 10.79
CA GLY A 14 6.74 21.27 10.39
C GLY A 14 7.62 21.86 9.27
N ALA A 15 7.03 22.44 8.23
CA ALA A 15 7.79 23.05 7.13
C ALA A 15 8.68 24.21 7.61
N VAL A 16 8.18 25.08 8.49
CA VAL A 16 8.98 26.19 9.06
C VAL A 16 10.14 25.67 9.89
N VAL A 17 9.89 24.69 10.77
CA VAL A 17 10.93 24.06 11.59
C VAL A 17 11.95 23.34 10.72
N PHE A 18 11.54 22.71 9.62
CA PHE A 18 12.43 22.06 8.66
C PHE A 18 13.39 23.08 8.04
N VAL A 19 12.86 24.19 7.51
CA VAL A 19 13.67 25.24 6.87
C VAL A 19 14.66 25.85 7.87
N ALA A 20 14.19 26.22 9.06
CA ALA A 20 15.05 26.77 10.11
C ALA A 20 16.18 25.81 10.50
N SER A 21 15.86 24.52 10.56
CA SER A 21 16.82 23.48 10.91
C SER A 21 17.84 23.22 9.80
N VAL A 22 17.43 23.23 8.53
CA VAL A 22 18.35 23.10 7.39
C VAL A 22 19.31 24.28 7.33
N VAL A 23 18.86 25.50 7.63
CA VAL A 23 19.71 26.69 7.70
C VAL A 23 20.71 26.61 8.86
N ALA A 24 20.33 26.00 9.99
CA ALA A 24 21.19 25.86 11.16
C ALA A 24 22.22 24.71 11.05
N LEU A 25 22.02 23.76 10.14
CA LEU A 25 22.88 22.57 9.96
C LEU A 25 24.39 22.86 9.75
N PRO A 26 24.80 23.90 8.99
CA PRO A 26 26.21 24.20 8.76
C PRO A 26 26.96 24.78 9.97
N SER A 27 26.25 25.24 11.00
CA SER A 27 26.84 26.00 12.11
C SER A 27 27.73 25.16 13.05
N GLY A 28 27.69 23.83 12.92
CA GLY A 28 28.49 22.91 13.74
C GLY A 28 28.08 22.87 15.22
N GLY A 29 28.79 22.08 16.03
CA GLY A 29 28.56 21.98 17.47
C GLY A 29 27.12 21.57 17.86
N MET A 30 26.65 22.05 19.01
CA MET A 30 25.31 21.76 19.56
C MET A 30 24.17 22.21 18.63
N ALA A 31 24.39 23.26 17.82
CA ALA A 31 23.39 23.78 16.89
C ALA A 31 23.07 22.78 15.77
N SER A 32 24.05 22.00 15.31
CA SER A 32 23.82 20.92 14.34
C SER A 32 22.95 19.78 14.90
N SER A 33 23.12 19.42 16.18
CA SER A 33 22.26 18.43 16.84
C SER A 33 20.83 18.93 17.01
N TYR A 34 20.62 20.21 17.35
CA TYR A 34 19.27 20.80 17.43
C TYR A 34 18.61 20.91 16.05
N ALA A 35 19.37 21.24 15.01
CA ALA A 35 18.91 21.21 13.62
C ALA A 35 18.42 19.80 13.21
N VAL A 36 19.17 18.75 13.56
CA VAL A 36 18.76 17.38 13.26
C VAL A 36 17.46 16.99 13.99
N ILE A 37 17.33 17.38 15.26
CA ILE A 37 16.09 17.16 16.03
C ILE A 37 14.92 17.94 15.40
N GLY A 38 15.16 19.17 14.96
CA GLY A 38 14.15 19.99 14.30
C GLY A 38 13.70 19.40 12.95
N ILE A 39 14.61 18.87 12.14
CA ILE A 39 14.25 18.15 10.90
C ILE A 39 13.40 16.92 11.20
N ALA A 40 13.79 16.12 12.20
CA ALA A 40 13.03 14.93 12.58
C ALA A 40 11.63 15.30 13.10
N ALA A 41 11.53 16.34 13.95
CA ALA A 41 10.26 16.86 14.45
C ALA A 41 9.38 17.43 13.33
N ALA A 42 9.99 18.11 12.36
CA ALA A 42 9.31 18.64 11.18
C ALA A 42 8.73 17.55 10.29
N LEU A 43 9.50 16.50 10.01
CA LEU A 43 9.04 15.34 9.25
C LEU A 43 7.93 14.60 10.00
N GLY A 44 8.09 14.42 11.32
CA GLY A 44 7.04 13.86 12.18
C GLY A 44 5.75 14.68 12.14
N ALA A 45 5.84 16.00 12.23
CA ALA A 45 4.70 16.91 12.12
C ALA A 45 4.05 16.89 10.74
N ALA A 46 4.84 16.77 9.66
CA ALA A 46 4.34 16.65 8.30
C ALA A 46 3.60 15.31 8.08
N VAL A 47 4.16 14.20 8.55
CA VAL A 47 3.52 12.87 8.48
C VAL A 47 2.24 12.85 9.32
N PHE A 48 2.30 13.33 10.55
CA PHE A 48 1.15 13.41 11.45
C PHE A 48 0.05 14.30 10.86
N GLY A 49 0.40 15.51 10.41
CA GLY A 49 -0.55 16.43 9.80
C GLY A 49 -1.16 15.86 8.52
N SER A 50 -0.37 15.17 7.70
CA SER A 50 -0.85 14.47 6.50
C SER A 50 -1.84 13.36 6.85
N ALA A 51 -1.54 12.56 7.88
CA ALA A 51 -2.44 11.50 8.36
C ALA A 51 -3.76 12.06 8.91
N VAL A 52 -3.70 13.18 9.65
CA VAL A 52 -4.89 13.87 10.17
C VAL A 52 -5.74 14.43 9.02
N VAL A 53 -5.12 15.06 8.01
CA VAL A 53 -5.82 15.56 6.82
C VAL A 53 -6.43 14.41 6.02
N LEU A 54 -5.70 13.32 5.80
CA LEU A 54 -6.17 12.11 5.13
C LEU A 54 -7.39 11.51 5.84
N ARG A 55 -7.34 11.40 7.17
CA ARG A 55 -8.44 10.86 7.97
C ARG A 55 -9.67 11.80 7.99
N ALA A 56 -9.45 13.11 8.05
CA ALA A 56 -10.54 14.09 7.97
C ALA A 56 -11.15 14.17 6.56
N ALA A 57 -10.34 13.92 5.52
CA ALA A 57 -10.80 13.84 4.15
C ALA A 57 -11.61 12.55 3.93
N SER A 58 -11.12 11.40 4.40
CA SER A 58 -11.84 10.12 4.28
C SER A 58 -13.21 10.17 4.95
N THR A 59 -13.30 10.72 6.17
CA THR A 59 -14.60 10.87 6.86
C THR A 59 -15.56 11.79 6.12
N ALA A 60 -15.06 12.87 5.51
CA ALA A 60 -15.90 13.78 4.73
C ALA A 60 -16.35 13.16 3.40
N LEU A 61 -15.48 12.37 2.77
CA LEU A 61 -15.77 11.61 1.56
C LEU A 61 -16.81 10.51 1.81
N SER A 62 -16.74 9.83 2.95
CA SER A 62 -17.76 8.86 3.38
C SER A 62 -19.11 9.52 3.68
N ALA A 63 -19.14 10.82 3.98
CA ALA A 63 -20.37 11.57 4.24
C ALA A 63 -21.00 12.19 2.99
N THR A 64 -20.27 12.26 1.87
CA THR A 64 -20.78 12.82 0.62
C THR A 64 -21.38 11.73 -0.26
N ASN A 65 -22.69 11.82 -0.56
CA ASN A 65 -23.36 10.94 -1.53
C ASN A 65 -23.07 11.29 -3.00
N ASP A 66 -22.32 12.38 -3.28
CA ASP A 66 -21.98 12.81 -4.63
C ASP A 66 -20.63 12.20 -5.10
N PRO A 67 -20.65 11.25 -6.05
CA PRO A 67 -19.43 10.60 -6.56
C PRO A 67 -18.50 11.58 -7.29
N ASP A 68 -18.99 12.68 -7.87
CA ASP A 68 -18.17 13.65 -8.59
C ASP A 68 -17.49 14.66 -7.66
N ALA A 69 -18.13 15.01 -6.55
CA ALA A 69 -17.47 15.73 -5.46
C ALA A 69 -16.33 14.91 -4.83
N ALA A 70 -16.56 13.60 -4.67
CA ALA A 70 -15.53 12.67 -4.20
C ALA A 70 -14.33 12.61 -5.14
N ARG A 71 -14.56 12.48 -6.46
CA ARG A 71 -13.50 12.51 -7.48
C ARG A 71 -12.71 13.82 -7.53
N ARG A 72 -13.36 14.98 -7.34
CA ARG A 72 -12.67 16.29 -7.33
C ARG A 72 -11.76 16.46 -6.10
N SER A 73 -12.25 16.07 -4.92
CA SER A 73 -11.48 16.16 -3.67
C SER A 73 -10.32 15.15 -3.65
N ALA A 74 -10.56 13.94 -4.15
CA ALA A 74 -9.54 12.94 -4.46
C ALA A 74 -8.40 13.46 -5.34
N ARG A 75 -8.77 14.16 -6.43
CA ARG A 75 -7.81 14.71 -7.39
C ARG A 75 -6.93 15.74 -6.72
N ARG A 76 -7.52 16.66 -5.94
CA ARG A 76 -6.77 17.65 -5.14
C ARG A 76 -5.83 16.96 -4.16
N LEU A 77 -6.31 15.98 -3.40
CA LEU A 77 -5.50 15.25 -2.42
C LEU A 77 -4.31 14.51 -3.06
N SER A 78 -4.51 13.88 -4.23
CA SER A 78 -3.43 13.21 -4.96
C SER A 78 -2.39 14.19 -5.50
N TRP A 79 -2.83 15.36 -5.97
CA TRP A 79 -1.93 16.43 -6.41
C TRP A 79 -1.11 16.98 -5.24
N MET A 80 -1.73 17.09 -4.06
CA MET A 80 -1.05 17.53 -2.86
C MET A 80 -0.04 16.50 -2.35
N LEU A 81 -0.38 15.21 -2.30
CA LEU A 81 0.57 14.15 -1.94
C LEU A 81 1.75 14.10 -2.93
N ALA A 82 1.49 14.26 -4.22
CA ALA A 82 2.54 14.39 -5.22
C ALA A 82 3.41 15.64 -4.98
N ALA A 83 2.80 16.80 -4.71
CA ALA A 83 3.53 18.03 -4.40
C ALA A 83 4.40 17.88 -3.14
N TYR A 84 3.92 17.23 -2.08
CA TYR A 84 4.70 16.92 -0.88
C TYR A 84 5.83 15.93 -1.14
N GLY A 85 5.61 14.91 -1.97
CA GLY A 85 6.65 13.99 -2.43
C GLY A 85 7.77 14.70 -3.19
N PHE A 86 7.47 15.81 -3.87
CA PHE A 86 8.46 16.68 -4.53
C PHE A 86 9.11 17.70 -3.58
N LEU A 87 8.42 18.16 -2.53
CA LEU A 87 8.97 19.14 -1.59
C LEU A 87 10.17 18.61 -0.79
N VAL A 88 10.15 17.34 -0.38
CA VAL A 88 11.27 16.72 0.36
C VAL A 88 12.58 16.75 -0.42
N PRO A 89 12.65 16.26 -1.68
CA PRO A 89 13.89 16.30 -2.44
C PRO A 89 14.26 17.72 -2.90
N ILE A 90 13.30 18.62 -3.12
CA ILE A 90 13.59 20.05 -3.37
C ILE A 90 14.26 20.66 -2.14
N ALA A 91 13.77 20.38 -0.93
CA ALA A 91 14.34 20.92 0.28
C ALA A 91 15.74 20.33 0.57
N LEU A 92 15.98 19.07 0.20
CA LEU A 92 17.32 18.44 0.19
C LEU A 92 18.25 19.12 -0.84
N LEU A 93 17.74 19.43 -2.04
CA LEU A 93 18.46 20.16 -3.08
C LEU A 93 18.81 21.60 -2.64
N ILE A 94 17.92 22.27 -1.90
CA ILE A 94 18.17 23.60 -1.35
C ILE A 94 19.18 23.54 -0.19
N GLY A 95 19.18 22.47 0.61
CA GLY A 95 20.14 22.29 1.70
C GLY A 95 21.57 21.99 1.21
N VAL A 96 21.72 21.23 0.12
CA VAL A 96 23.04 20.81 -0.40
C VAL A 96 23.50 21.64 -1.59
N GLY A 97 22.58 22.23 -2.35
CA GLY A 97 22.86 23.05 -3.54
C GLY A 97 23.83 24.21 -3.29
N PRO A 98 23.67 25.02 -2.23
CA PRO A 98 24.61 26.10 -1.92
C PRO A 98 26.02 25.59 -1.66
N THR A 99 26.17 24.44 -0.98
CA THR A 99 27.49 23.83 -0.73
C THR A 99 28.16 23.36 -2.02
N VAL A 100 27.40 22.80 -2.97
CA VAL A 100 27.90 22.41 -4.30
C VAL A 100 28.31 23.64 -5.11
N ILE A 101 27.49 24.69 -5.12
CA ILE A 101 27.76 25.93 -5.88
C ILE A 101 28.98 26.68 -5.33
N SER A 102 29.17 26.65 -4.00
CA SER A 102 30.29 27.33 -3.34
C SER A 102 31.66 26.69 -3.58
N GLY A 103 31.72 25.52 -4.25
CA GLY A 103 32.97 24.80 -4.50
C GLY A 103 33.63 24.20 -3.27
N VAL A 104 32.96 24.24 -2.10
CA VAL A 104 33.44 23.62 -0.87
C VAL A 104 33.39 22.09 -1.06
N PRO A 105 34.49 21.37 -0.79
CA PRO A 105 34.49 19.92 -0.89
C PRO A 105 33.43 19.34 0.06
N LEU A 106 32.47 18.63 -0.51
CA LEU A 106 31.39 18.01 0.24
C LEU A 106 31.98 16.97 1.20
N ARG A 107 31.47 16.94 2.42
CA ARG A 107 31.78 15.86 3.37
C ARG A 107 31.13 14.56 2.89
N THR A 108 31.74 13.42 3.21
CA THR A 108 31.23 12.08 2.86
C THR A 108 29.75 11.90 3.23
N SER A 109 29.33 12.41 4.39
CA SER A 109 27.93 12.39 4.84
C SER A 109 26.98 13.20 3.94
N GLN A 110 27.44 14.31 3.35
CA GLN A 110 26.64 15.12 2.41
C GLN A 110 26.45 14.40 1.08
N TYR A 111 27.46 13.67 0.60
CA TYR A 111 27.31 12.80 -0.58
C TYR A 111 26.28 11.69 -0.34
N VAL A 112 26.28 11.07 0.85
CA VAL A 112 25.29 10.04 1.21
C VAL A 112 23.89 10.63 1.26
N MET A 113 23.71 11.82 1.84
CA MET A 113 22.41 12.51 1.86
C MET A 113 21.92 12.88 0.45
N LEU A 114 22.82 13.35 -0.42
CA LEU A 114 22.52 13.63 -1.84
C LEU A 114 22.08 12.37 -2.58
N ALA A 115 22.84 11.28 -2.43
CA ALA A 115 22.53 9.99 -3.05
C ALA A 115 21.20 9.42 -2.54
N ALA A 116 20.96 9.47 -1.23
CA ALA A 116 19.69 9.04 -0.63
C ALA A 116 18.52 9.90 -1.10
N GLY A 117 18.70 11.23 -1.19
CA GLY A 117 17.71 12.16 -1.71
C GLY A 117 17.39 11.90 -3.19
N ALA A 118 18.40 11.64 -4.02
CA ALA A 118 18.23 11.29 -5.42
C ALA A 118 17.50 9.95 -5.60
N VAL A 119 17.83 8.93 -4.81
CA VAL A 119 17.13 7.63 -4.81
C VAL A 119 15.69 7.79 -4.36
N ALA A 120 15.43 8.60 -3.32
CA ALA A 120 14.07 8.89 -2.87
C ALA A 120 13.25 9.64 -3.93
N LEU A 121 13.85 10.61 -4.62
CA LEU A 121 13.21 11.34 -5.72
C LEU A 121 12.92 10.40 -6.91
N ALA A 122 13.89 9.58 -7.32
CA ALA A 122 13.69 8.59 -8.38
C ALA A 122 12.61 7.56 -8.01
N GLY A 123 12.61 7.08 -6.76
CA GLY A 123 11.58 6.19 -6.23
C GLY A 123 10.20 6.85 -6.23
N GLY A 124 10.11 8.12 -5.80
CA GLY A 124 8.88 8.92 -5.84
C GLY A 124 8.36 9.13 -7.25
N ILE A 125 9.22 9.51 -8.20
CA ILE A 125 8.87 9.67 -9.62
C ILE A 125 8.40 8.33 -10.21
N THR A 126 9.11 7.24 -9.94
CA THR A 126 8.75 5.91 -10.44
C THR A 126 7.39 5.46 -9.88
N LEU A 127 7.13 5.74 -8.60
CA LEU A 127 5.83 5.50 -7.97
C LEU A 127 4.73 6.34 -8.63
N VAL A 128 4.96 7.63 -8.86
CA VAL A 128 4.00 8.51 -9.55
C VAL A 128 3.72 8.04 -10.97
N ILE A 129 4.74 7.60 -11.72
CA ILE A 129 4.58 7.03 -13.06
C ILE A 129 3.82 5.70 -13.03
N ALA A 130 4.12 4.82 -12.08
CA ALA A 130 3.39 3.56 -11.91
C ALA A 130 1.91 3.82 -11.59
N LEU A 131 1.64 4.78 -10.71
CA LEU A 131 0.29 5.22 -10.36
C LEU A 131 -0.40 5.93 -11.53
N SER A 132 0.30 6.73 -12.33
CA SER A 132 -0.29 7.42 -13.48
C SER A 132 -0.60 6.46 -14.63
N ARG A 133 0.25 5.45 -14.87
CA ARG A 133 -0.02 4.38 -15.84
C ARG A 133 -1.25 3.56 -15.45
N SER A 134 -1.51 3.36 -14.14
CA SER A 134 -2.77 2.74 -13.69
C SER A 134 -4.02 3.61 -13.93
N ARG A 135 -3.88 4.93 -14.15
CA ARG A 135 -5.00 5.83 -14.52
C ARG A 135 -5.29 5.84 -16.02
N GLY A 136 -4.37 5.33 -16.83
CA GLY A 136 -4.43 5.37 -18.30
C GLY A 136 -5.44 4.39 -18.88
N GLY A 137 -6.72 4.69 -18.73
CA GLY A 137 -7.79 4.15 -19.54
C GLY A 137 -9.05 3.97 -18.74
N ALA A 138 -9.95 4.94 -18.85
CA ALA A 138 -11.39 4.71 -18.87
C ALA A 138 -11.70 3.85 -20.11
N ILE A 139 -11.21 2.61 -20.11
CA ILE A 139 -11.77 1.59 -20.98
C ILE A 139 -13.08 1.27 -20.29
N VAL A 140 -14.19 1.49 -20.99
CA VAL A 140 -15.49 0.95 -20.62
C VAL A 140 -15.25 -0.54 -20.43
N ASP A 141 -15.16 -0.96 -19.17
CA ASP A 141 -14.81 -2.32 -18.83
C ASP A 141 -15.96 -3.17 -19.38
N PRO A 142 -15.71 -3.99 -20.42
CA PRO A 142 -16.77 -4.75 -21.06
C PRO A 142 -17.47 -5.57 -19.98
N GLU A 143 -18.79 -5.66 -20.09
CA GLU A 143 -19.57 -6.49 -19.18
C GLU A 143 -18.94 -7.89 -19.11
N PRO A 144 -18.79 -8.49 -17.92
CA PRO A 144 -18.24 -9.82 -17.80
C PRO A 144 -18.92 -10.76 -18.79
N ALA A 145 -18.15 -11.38 -19.68
CA ALA A 145 -18.68 -12.46 -20.48
C ALA A 145 -19.12 -13.60 -19.55
N PRO A 146 -20.14 -14.40 -19.94
CA PRO A 146 -20.57 -15.53 -19.16
C PRO A 146 -19.40 -16.46 -18.85
N VAL A 147 -19.33 -16.87 -17.59
CA VAL A 147 -18.19 -17.59 -17.04
C VAL A 147 -18.13 -19.01 -17.61
N SER A 148 -17.05 -19.34 -18.33
CA SER A 148 -16.79 -20.71 -18.78
C SER A 148 -15.96 -21.43 -17.73
N VAL A 149 -16.46 -22.56 -17.22
CA VAL A 149 -15.71 -23.40 -16.28
C VAL A 149 -14.75 -24.26 -17.08
N PRO A 150 -13.43 -24.05 -16.97
CA PRO A 150 -12.47 -24.91 -17.66
C PRO A 150 -12.57 -26.33 -17.12
N SER A 151 -12.81 -27.29 -18.02
CA SER A 151 -12.87 -28.70 -17.71
C SER A 151 -11.46 -29.31 -17.76
N GLY A 152 -11.07 -30.02 -16.70
CA GLY A 152 -9.84 -30.80 -16.67
C GLY A 152 -8.93 -30.56 -15.46
N ASP A 153 -7.88 -31.37 -15.40
CA ASP A 153 -6.94 -31.49 -14.29
C ASP A 153 -5.77 -30.48 -14.35
N GLN A 154 -5.98 -29.34 -15.00
CA GLN A 154 -4.95 -28.34 -15.25
C GLN A 154 -4.90 -27.28 -14.15
N TRP A 155 -3.68 -26.89 -13.76
CA TRP A 155 -3.48 -25.77 -12.86
C TRP A 155 -3.66 -24.45 -13.61
N LEU A 156 -4.67 -23.68 -13.21
CA LEU A 156 -4.94 -22.35 -13.73
C LEU A 156 -4.46 -21.30 -12.73
N ILE A 157 -3.59 -20.40 -13.18
CA ILE A 157 -3.15 -19.27 -12.36
C ILE A 157 -4.27 -18.25 -12.36
N VAL A 158 -4.97 -18.14 -11.23
CA VAL A 158 -6.13 -17.25 -11.05
C VAL A 158 -5.68 -15.87 -10.58
N THR A 159 -4.62 -15.81 -9.75
CA THR A 159 -4.05 -14.53 -9.33
C THR A 159 -2.54 -14.56 -9.55
N PRO A 160 -2.05 -13.89 -10.61
CA PRO A 160 -0.63 -13.79 -10.86
C PRO A 160 0.04 -12.92 -9.80
N ARG A 161 1.35 -13.14 -9.64
CA ARG A 161 2.18 -12.36 -8.73
C ARG A 161 2.40 -10.96 -9.32
N ASP A 162 1.44 -10.06 -9.15
CA ASP A 162 1.54 -8.70 -9.69
C ASP A 162 2.27 -7.75 -8.71
N PRO A 163 3.49 -7.29 -9.03
CA PRO A 163 4.25 -6.42 -8.14
C PRO A 163 3.55 -5.07 -7.91
N GLY A 164 2.75 -4.59 -8.86
CA GLY A 164 2.02 -3.33 -8.70
C GLY A 164 0.92 -3.42 -7.64
N ALA A 165 0.07 -4.45 -7.72
CA ALA A 165 -0.95 -4.72 -6.71
C ALA A 165 -0.35 -5.01 -5.32
N MET A 166 0.80 -5.68 -5.26
CA MET A 166 1.53 -5.93 -4.00
C MET A 166 2.01 -4.66 -3.33
N VAL A 167 2.61 -3.75 -4.10
CA VAL A 167 3.07 -2.46 -3.57
C VAL A 167 1.89 -1.62 -3.11
N LEU A 168 0.76 -1.65 -3.83
CA LEU A 168 -0.46 -0.93 -3.46
C LEU A 168 -1.04 -1.43 -2.12
N TYR A 169 -1.25 -2.75 -2.00
CA TYR A 169 -1.83 -3.34 -0.80
C TYR A 169 -0.85 -3.23 0.39
N GLY A 170 0.45 -3.43 0.13
CA GLY A 170 1.51 -3.27 1.11
C GLY A 170 1.90 -1.82 1.39
N MET A 171 1.26 -0.82 0.77
CA MET A 171 1.74 0.57 0.78
C MET A 171 1.91 1.13 2.19
N SER A 172 0.99 0.82 3.12
CA SER A 172 1.12 1.20 4.53
C SER A 172 2.37 0.60 5.19
N SER A 173 2.68 -0.66 4.88
CA SER A 173 3.87 -1.36 5.38
C SER A 173 5.15 -0.87 4.71
N VAL A 174 5.08 -0.53 3.41
CA VAL A 174 6.20 0.06 2.65
C VAL A 174 6.52 1.46 3.19
N VAL A 175 5.51 2.29 3.46
CA VAL A 175 5.68 3.62 4.07
C VAL A 175 6.29 3.50 5.46
N LEU A 176 5.80 2.57 6.27
CA LEU A 176 6.38 2.30 7.59
C LEU A 176 7.83 1.81 7.47
N ALA A 177 8.12 0.89 6.56
CA ALA A 177 9.47 0.40 6.31
C ALA A 177 10.41 1.51 5.83
N LEU A 178 9.94 2.41 4.97
CA LEU A 178 10.67 3.60 4.53
C LEU A 178 10.94 4.55 5.71
N LEU A 179 9.96 4.80 6.57
CA LEU A 179 10.11 5.62 7.77
C LEU A 179 11.12 5.02 8.76
N VAL A 180 11.05 3.71 8.99
CA VAL A 180 12.00 2.99 9.84
C VAL A 180 13.39 3.02 9.21
N SER A 181 13.50 2.80 7.90
CA SER A 181 14.77 2.88 7.17
C SER A 181 15.37 4.29 7.22
N PHE A 182 14.53 5.32 7.08
CA PHE A 182 14.93 6.72 7.20
C PHE A 182 15.37 7.09 8.62
N SER A 183 14.72 6.52 9.64
CA SER A 183 15.15 6.68 11.03
C SER A 183 16.48 5.96 11.29
N SER A 184 16.68 4.81 10.62
CA SER A 184 17.89 3.99 10.70
C SER A 184 19.07 4.59 9.92
N LEU A 185 18.81 5.45 8.94
CA LEU A 185 19.84 6.21 8.20
C LEU A 185 20.73 7.03 9.13
N ARG A 186 20.25 7.45 10.31
CA ARG A 186 21.08 8.12 11.32
C ARG A 186 22.13 7.20 11.93
N LEU A 187 21.77 5.96 12.26
CA LEU A 187 22.72 4.94 12.71
C LEU A 187 23.73 4.61 11.61
N LEU A 188 23.26 4.63 10.36
CA LEU A 188 24.05 4.37 9.17
C LEU A 188 25.08 5.48 8.90
N VAL A 189 24.71 6.75 9.08
CA VAL A 189 25.64 7.91 8.96
C VAL A 189 26.71 7.87 10.05
N VAL A 190 26.32 7.60 11.30
CA VAL A 190 27.28 7.43 12.41
C VAL A 190 28.23 6.25 12.15
N ALA A 191 27.71 5.15 11.59
CA ALA A 191 28.55 4.03 11.18
C ALA A 191 29.50 4.45 10.05
N ILE A 192 29.04 5.14 9.00
CA ILE A 192 29.86 5.56 7.86
C ILE A 192 31.03 6.47 8.26
N ASP A 193 30.83 7.36 9.24
CA ASP A 193 31.88 8.24 9.77
C ASP A 193 32.99 7.47 10.53
N SER A 194 32.78 6.18 10.85
CA SER A 194 33.80 5.30 11.45
C SER A 194 34.80 4.70 10.45
N GLY A 195 34.69 5.06 9.16
CA GLY A 195 35.61 4.64 8.11
C GLY A 195 35.07 3.50 7.23
N PRO A 196 35.93 2.80 6.46
CA PRO A 196 35.49 1.82 5.45
C PRO A 196 34.72 0.63 6.03
N ALA A 197 34.99 0.25 7.30
CA ALA A 197 34.21 -0.77 8.01
C ALA A 197 32.75 -0.34 8.21
N GLY A 198 32.52 0.95 8.49
CA GLY A 198 31.21 1.56 8.60
C GLY A 198 30.37 1.44 7.34
N TRP A 199 30.98 1.68 6.18
CA TRP A 199 30.36 1.50 4.87
C TRP A 199 29.96 0.06 4.59
N ALA A 200 30.83 -0.90 4.93
CA ALA A 200 30.52 -2.31 4.77
C ALA A 200 29.31 -2.73 5.64
N ILE A 201 29.28 -2.30 6.91
CA ILE A 201 28.16 -2.57 7.83
C ILE A 201 26.87 -1.95 7.31
N ALA A 202 26.91 -0.68 6.89
CA ALA A 202 25.79 0.03 6.31
C ALA A 202 25.18 -0.69 5.10
N LEU A 203 26.03 -1.11 4.16
CA LEU A 203 25.61 -1.84 2.97
C LEU A 203 24.98 -3.19 3.34
N VAL A 204 25.60 -3.95 4.25
CA VAL A 204 25.07 -5.24 4.71
C VAL A 204 23.69 -5.08 5.35
N VAL A 205 23.51 -4.11 6.25
CA VAL A 205 22.21 -3.84 6.90
C VAL A 205 21.15 -3.49 5.86
N MET A 206 21.46 -2.62 4.91
CA MET A 206 20.53 -2.24 3.84
C MET A 206 20.13 -3.44 2.96
N VAL A 207 21.09 -4.30 2.58
CA VAL A 207 20.81 -5.53 1.82
C VAL A 207 19.93 -6.49 2.64
N VAL A 208 20.22 -6.69 3.92
CA VAL A 208 19.41 -7.54 4.80
C VAL A 208 17.98 -7.01 4.90
N LEU A 209 17.78 -5.71 5.13
CA LEU A 209 16.46 -5.10 5.19
C LEU A 209 15.69 -5.26 3.87
N LEU A 210 16.35 -5.06 2.73
CA LEU A 210 15.74 -5.26 1.41
C LEU A 210 15.31 -6.72 1.21
N VAL A 211 16.18 -7.68 1.55
CA VAL A 211 15.88 -9.12 1.44
C VAL A 211 14.71 -9.49 2.34
N VAL A 212 14.69 -9.03 3.60
CA VAL A 212 13.59 -9.27 4.55
C VAL A 212 12.29 -8.67 4.03
N ALA A 213 12.31 -7.44 3.52
CA ALA A 213 11.13 -6.78 2.96
C ALA A 213 10.58 -7.53 1.74
N VAL A 214 11.45 -7.94 0.80
CA VAL A 214 11.04 -8.71 -0.39
C VAL A 214 10.51 -10.09 0.01
N TRP A 215 11.16 -10.77 0.97
CA TRP A 215 10.71 -12.06 1.48
C TRP A 215 9.33 -11.95 2.16
N TRP A 216 9.16 -10.94 3.01
CA TRP A 216 7.88 -10.67 3.67
C TRP A 216 6.77 -10.37 2.67
N LEU A 217 7.04 -9.52 1.66
CA LEU A 217 6.07 -9.20 0.61
C LEU A 217 5.70 -10.44 -0.21
N ARG A 218 6.69 -11.27 -0.58
CA ARG A 218 6.46 -12.54 -1.26
C ARG A 218 5.59 -13.48 -0.44
N ARG A 219 5.79 -13.54 0.88
CA ARG A 219 5.00 -14.39 1.77
C ARG A 219 3.56 -13.88 1.95
N ARG A 220 3.37 -12.56 2.00
CA ARG A 220 2.04 -11.95 2.16
C ARG A 220 1.18 -12.07 0.90
N PHE A 221 1.81 -12.09 -0.27
CA PHE A 221 1.14 -12.21 -1.57
C PHE A 221 1.64 -13.42 -2.35
N PRO A 222 1.16 -14.61 -1.99
CA PRO A 222 1.40 -15.79 -2.79
C PRO A 222 0.69 -15.68 -4.14
N GLN A 223 1.28 -16.30 -5.16
CA GLN A 223 0.56 -16.57 -6.40
C GLN A 223 -0.52 -17.63 -6.12
N VAL A 224 -1.75 -17.40 -6.59
CA VAL A 224 -2.85 -18.34 -6.38
C VAL A 224 -3.16 -19.06 -7.68
N SER A 225 -3.14 -20.38 -7.63
CA SER A 225 -3.57 -21.25 -8.72
C SER A 225 -4.64 -22.22 -8.24
N VAL A 226 -5.61 -22.50 -9.09
CA VAL A 226 -6.73 -23.40 -8.81
C VAL A 226 -6.66 -24.57 -9.79
N ASN A 227 -6.91 -25.79 -9.29
CA ASN A 227 -7.14 -26.96 -10.12
C ASN A 227 -8.60 -27.42 -9.90
N PRO A 228 -9.53 -27.08 -10.81
CA PRO A 228 -10.94 -27.43 -10.67
C PRO A 228 -11.18 -28.95 -10.70
N GLY A 229 -10.43 -29.70 -11.52
CA GLY A 229 -10.58 -31.15 -11.65
C GLY A 229 -10.26 -31.91 -10.37
N LYS A 230 -9.23 -31.46 -9.63
CA LYS A 230 -8.84 -32.05 -8.34
C LYS A 230 -9.54 -31.43 -7.13
N GLY A 231 -10.22 -30.31 -7.30
CA GLY A 231 -10.80 -29.55 -6.17
C GLY A 231 -9.74 -29.03 -5.20
N VAL A 232 -8.61 -28.50 -5.70
CA VAL A 232 -7.49 -28.02 -4.86
C VAL A 232 -7.12 -26.58 -5.21
N VAL A 233 -6.84 -25.77 -4.20
CA VAL A 233 -6.28 -24.42 -4.33
C VAL A 233 -4.84 -24.41 -3.83
N ARG A 234 -3.95 -23.83 -4.62
CA ARG A 234 -2.55 -23.62 -4.25
C ARG A 234 -2.29 -22.13 -4.07
N ALA A 235 -1.75 -21.76 -2.92
CA ALA A 235 -1.26 -20.41 -2.64
C ALA A 235 0.25 -20.49 -2.35
N GLY A 236 1.06 -20.08 -3.33
CA GLY A 236 2.51 -20.19 -3.25
C GLY A 236 2.97 -21.64 -3.21
N ALA A 237 3.58 -22.06 -2.11
CA ALA A 237 4.07 -23.43 -1.90
C ALA A 237 3.06 -24.34 -1.15
N ARG A 238 1.92 -23.80 -0.71
CA ARG A 238 0.92 -24.55 0.07
C ARG A 238 -0.25 -24.93 -0.83
N GLU A 239 -0.70 -26.17 -0.70
CA GLU A 239 -1.90 -26.71 -1.36
C GLU A 239 -2.93 -27.07 -0.30
N VAL A 240 -4.16 -26.65 -0.53
CA VAL A 240 -5.28 -26.89 0.37
C VAL A 240 -6.48 -27.34 -0.47
N PRO A 241 -7.11 -28.47 -0.14
CA PRO A 241 -8.37 -28.90 -0.71
C PRO A 241 -9.46 -27.82 -0.57
N VAL A 242 -10.27 -27.63 -1.60
CA VAL A 242 -11.30 -26.58 -1.66
C VAL A 242 -12.33 -26.74 -0.52
N ASP A 243 -12.63 -27.97 -0.12
CA ASP A 243 -13.53 -28.31 0.99
C ASP A 243 -12.99 -27.88 2.37
N GLN A 244 -11.71 -27.49 2.47
CA GLN A 244 -11.12 -26.95 3.69
C GLN A 244 -11.13 -25.41 3.74
N LEU A 245 -11.58 -24.74 2.67
CA LEU A 245 -11.72 -23.29 2.64
C LEU A 245 -13.04 -22.90 3.30
N THR A 246 -12.95 -22.30 4.48
CA THR A 246 -14.10 -22.13 5.39
C THR A 246 -14.61 -20.71 5.47
N ALA A 247 -13.80 -19.72 5.07
CA ALA A 247 -14.18 -18.32 5.12
C ALA A 247 -13.68 -17.56 3.89
N ALA A 248 -14.35 -16.45 3.59
CA ALA A 248 -13.94 -15.54 2.54
C ALA A 248 -14.06 -14.09 3.03
N ARG A 249 -13.01 -13.30 2.77
CA ARG A 249 -12.92 -11.90 3.18
C ARG A 249 -12.70 -11.01 1.97
N LEU A 250 -13.57 -10.02 1.78
CA LEU A 250 -13.39 -8.99 0.76
C LEU A 250 -12.54 -7.85 1.32
N VAL A 251 -11.48 -7.50 0.59
CA VAL A 251 -10.62 -6.36 0.87
C VAL A 251 -10.58 -5.47 -0.36
N ALA A 252 -11.09 -4.25 -0.23
CA ALA A 252 -10.86 -3.21 -1.24
C ALA A 252 -9.74 -2.26 -0.77
N SER A 253 -8.75 -2.06 -1.62
CA SER A 253 -7.76 -1.00 -1.42
C SER A 253 -7.96 0.08 -2.47
N VAL A 254 -8.08 1.32 -2.03
CA VAL A 254 -8.12 2.49 -2.91
C VAL A 254 -6.86 3.31 -2.66
N VAL A 255 -6.10 3.61 -3.70
CA VAL A 255 -4.85 4.38 -3.55
C VAL A 255 -5.12 5.79 -3.03
N TRP A 256 -6.22 6.37 -3.47
CA TRP A 256 -6.70 7.66 -3.02
C TRP A 256 -8.22 7.60 -2.93
N PRO A 257 -8.86 8.34 -2.01
CA PRO A 257 -10.32 8.34 -1.89
C PRO A 257 -10.98 8.64 -3.25
N GLY A 258 -12.08 7.98 -3.64
CA GLY A 258 -12.72 8.21 -4.95
C GLY A 258 -11.88 7.80 -6.18
N GLY A 259 -10.74 7.15 -5.96
CA GLY A 259 -9.92 6.54 -7.01
C GLY A 259 -10.41 5.16 -7.44
N PRO A 260 -9.77 4.61 -8.48
CA PRO A 260 -10.09 3.27 -8.93
C PRO A 260 -9.72 2.26 -7.85
N ARG A 261 -10.62 1.35 -7.55
CA ARG A 261 -10.46 0.40 -6.45
C ARG A 261 -9.80 -0.88 -6.94
N THR A 262 -8.95 -1.43 -6.09
CA THR A 262 -8.40 -2.78 -6.25
C THR A 262 -9.15 -3.69 -5.30
N LEU A 263 -9.77 -4.75 -5.83
CA LEU A 263 -10.59 -5.69 -5.07
C LEU A 263 -9.87 -7.02 -4.94
N PHE A 264 -9.74 -7.50 -3.71
CA PHE A 264 -9.25 -8.83 -3.39
C PHE A 264 -10.29 -9.61 -2.60
N LEU A 265 -10.61 -10.82 -3.03
CA LEU A 265 -11.34 -11.79 -2.22
C LEU A 265 -10.33 -12.78 -1.65
N THR A 266 -10.08 -12.74 -0.35
CA THR A 266 -9.16 -13.67 0.30
C THR A 266 -9.92 -14.87 0.79
N LEU A 267 -9.61 -16.05 0.25
CA LEU A 267 -10.13 -17.32 0.78
C LEU A 267 -9.25 -17.76 1.94
N GLU A 268 -9.88 -18.16 3.04
CA GLU A 268 -9.21 -18.55 4.28
C GLU A 268 -9.45 -20.04 4.56
N GLY A 269 -8.40 -20.72 5.02
CA GLY A 269 -8.40 -22.15 5.31
C GLY A 269 -7.58 -22.50 6.56
N PRO A 270 -7.35 -23.80 6.82
CA PRO A 270 -6.64 -24.27 8.01
C PRO A 270 -5.20 -23.75 8.09
N ASP A 271 -4.68 -23.70 9.32
CA ASP A 271 -3.30 -23.31 9.63
C ASP A 271 -2.88 -21.96 9.01
N GLY A 272 -3.80 -20.98 9.04
CA GLY A 272 -3.59 -19.64 8.51
C GLY A 272 -3.35 -19.61 7.00
N PHE A 273 -3.91 -20.56 6.24
CA PHE A 273 -3.88 -20.51 4.79
C PHE A 273 -4.71 -19.33 4.28
N GLU A 274 -4.09 -18.45 3.50
CA GLU A 274 -4.75 -17.34 2.83
C GLU A 274 -4.46 -17.41 1.32
N ALA A 275 -5.51 -17.43 0.50
CA ALA A 275 -5.44 -17.38 -0.94
C ALA A 275 -6.12 -16.09 -1.46
N PRO A 276 -5.36 -14.98 -1.62
CA PRO A 276 -5.90 -13.73 -2.13
C PRO A 276 -6.20 -13.82 -3.63
N LEU A 277 -7.49 -13.73 -3.98
CA LEU A 277 -7.97 -13.66 -5.35
C LEU A 277 -8.09 -12.20 -5.79
N LEU A 278 -7.26 -11.76 -6.73
CA LEU A 278 -7.34 -10.41 -7.29
C LEU A 278 -8.51 -10.34 -8.29
N LEU A 279 -9.60 -9.67 -7.90
CA LEU A 279 -10.80 -9.55 -8.72
C LEU A 279 -10.69 -8.36 -9.68
N ARG A 280 -10.29 -7.21 -9.14
CA ARG A 280 -10.07 -5.97 -9.90
C ARG A 280 -8.75 -5.33 -9.53
N ARG A 281 -8.05 -4.79 -10.53
CA ARG A 281 -6.83 -3.99 -10.38
C ARG A 281 -7.08 -2.60 -10.91
N GLY A 282 -7.11 -1.61 -10.00
CA GLY A 282 -7.35 -0.21 -10.38
C GLY A 282 -8.56 -0.07 -11.29
N GLY A 283 -9.71 -0.63 -10.87
CA GLY A 283 -10.96 -0.52 -11.59
C GLY A 283 -11.15 -1.51 -12.73
N ARG A 284 -10.09 -2.20 -13.20
CA ARG A 284 -10.17 -3.19 -14.30
C ARG A 284 -10.32 -4.60 -13.79
N LEU A 285 -11.03 -5.45 -14.53
CA LEU A 285 -11.02 -6.90 -14.30
C LEU A 285 -9.60 -7.45 -14.38
N ALA A 286 -9.20 -8.23 -13.37
CA ALA A 286 -7.86 -8.79 -13.29
C ALA A 286 -7.75 -10.22 -13.83
N MET A 287 -8.87 -10.94 -13.91
CA MET A 287 -8.94 -12.33 -14.36
C MET A 287 -9.49 -12.42 -15.78
N THR A 288 -8.98 -13.37 -16.56
CA THR A 288 -9.63 -13.82 -17.79
C THR A 288 -10.88 -14.65 -17.47
N ASP A 289 -11.75 -14.88 -18.44
CA ASP A 289 -13.02 -15.60 -18.20
C ASP A 289 -12.80 -17.04 -17.73
N ALA A 290 -11.79 -17.73 -18.28
CA ALA A 290 -11.41 -19.07 -17.82
C ALA A 290 -10.84 -19.08 -16.39
N GLN A 291 -10.02 -18.08 -16.04
CA GLN A 291 -9.48 -17.93 -14.68
C GLN A 291 -10.61 -17.65 -13.68
N ARG A 292 -11.54 -16.78 -14.07
CA ARG A 292 -12.74 -16.45 -13.29
C ARG A 292 -13.62 -17.67 -13.11
N GLY A 293 -13.80 -18.50 -14.14
CA GLY A 293 -14.57 -19.74 -14.03
C GLY A 293 -13.96 -20.76 -13.10
N ALA A 294 -12.64 -20.93 -13.14
CA ALA A 294 -11.95 -21.75 -12.16
C ALA A 294 -12.12 -21.21 -10.73
N ALA A 295 -12.04 -19.88 -10.56
CA ALA A 295 -12.21 -19.23 -9.27
C ALA A 295 -13.65 -19.38 -8.72
N VAL A 296 -14.67 -19.15 -9.56
CA VAL A 296 -16.08 -19.34 -9.20
C VAL A 296 -16.34 -20.80 -8.83
N ALA A 297 -15.82 -21.75 -9.60
CA ALA A 297 -15.96 -23.18 -9.31
C ALA A 297 -15.35 -23.54 -7.94
N ALA A 298 -14.16 -23.03 -7.64
CA ALA A 298 -13.54 -23.23 -6.33
C ALA A 298 -14.34 -22.58 -5.19
N VAL A 299 -14.81 -21.34 -5.37
CA VAL A 299 -15.60 -20.64 -4.34
C VAL A 299 -16.93 -21.34 -4.07
N ARG A 300 -17.62 -21.81 -5.12
CA ARG A 300 -18.91 -22.54 -4.97
C ARG A 300 -18.75 -23.92 -4.33
N ALA A 301 -17.62 -24.58 -4.56
CA ALA A 301 -17.33 -25.88 -3.94
C ALA A 301 -16.81 -25.77 -2.50
N ALA A 302 -16.34 -24.59 -2.08
CA ALA A 302 -15.84 -24.35 -0.73
C ALA A 302 -16.99 -24.18 0.28
N PRO A 303 -16.90 -24.76 1.50
CA PRO A 303 -17.88 -24.56 2.56
C PRO A 303 -17.70 -23.21 3.28
N ILE A 304 -17.72 -22.12 2.51
CA ILE A 304 -17.55 -20.76 3.02
C ILE A 304 -18.75 -20.37 3.90
N ARG A 305 -18.46 -19.96 5.13
CA ARG A 305 -19.44 -19.44 6.09
C ARG A 305 -18.91 -18.18 6.74
N LEU A 306 -19.80 -17.32 7.21
CA LEU A 306 -19.39 -16.20 8.05
C LEU A 306 -18.78 -16.75 9.34
N PRO A 307 -17.59 -16.29 9.75
CA PRO A 307 -17.03 -16.67 11.03
C PRO A 307 -17.90 -16.15 12.18
N HIS A 308 -17.94 -16.92 13.26
CA HIS A 308 -18.66 -16.57 14.48
C HIS A 308 -17.67 -16.22 15.58
N ALA A 309 -17.96 -15.15 16.32
CA ALA A 309 -17.22 -14.83 17.54
C ALA A 309 -17.57 -15.85 18.63
N ARG A 310 -16.63 -16.10 19.56
CA ARG A 310 -16.86 -17.03 20.67
C ARG A 310 -18.02 -16.59 21.56
N GLU A 311 -18.23 -15.28 21.64
CA GLU A 311 -19.28 -14.63 22.41
C GLU A 311 -20.64 -14.64 21.68
N ASP A 312 -20.68 -14.97 20.38
CA ASP A 312 -21.89 -15.04 19.55
C ASP A 312 -21.98 -16.37 18.76
N PRO A 313 -22.29 -17.49 19.45
CA PRO A 313 -22.38 -18.80 18.80
C PRO A 313 -23.56 -18.93 17.84
N GLN A 314 -24.57 -18.06 17.94
CA GLN A 314 -25.70 -18.01 17.01
C GLN A 314 -25.40 -17.19 15.75
N GLY A 315 -24.28 -16.48 15.74
CA GLY A 315 -23.83 -15.69 14.61
C GLY A 315 -24.71 -14.48 14.27
N LYS A 316 -25.60 -14.05 15.16
CA LYS A 316 -26.53 -12.93 14.95
C LYS A 316 -25.80 -11.62 14.65
N PHE A 317 -24.61 -11.45 15.22
CA PHE A 317 -23.75 -10.29 15.10
C PHE A 317 -22.51 -10.55 14.23
N SER A 318 -22.43 -11.69 13.55
CA SER A 318 -21.25 -12.04 12.72
C SER A 318 -20.91 -10.95 11.69
N ARG A 319 -21.92 -10.30 11.10
CA ARG A 319 -21.71 -9.19 10.16
C ARG A 319 -21.16 -7.93 10.83
N VAL A 320 -21.43 -7.73 12.12
CA VAL A 320 -20.93 -6.59 12.88
C VAL A 320 -19.50 -6.88 13.37
N THR A 321 -19.23 -8.10 13.82
CA THR A 321 -17.91 -8.51 14.32
C THR A 321 -16.91 -8.78 13.19
N HIS A 322 -17.40 -9.26 12.04
CA HIS A 322 -16.60 -9.59 10.86
C HIS A 322 -17.13 -8.86 9.62
N PRO A 323 -17.08 -7.50 9.59
CA PRO A 323 -17.73 -6.69 8.57
C PRO A 323 -17.20 -6.92 7.16
N SER A 324 -15.96 -7.38 7.01
CA SER A 324 -15.31 -7.67 5.73
C SER A 324 -15.54 -9.10 5.21
N HIS A 325 -16.18 -9.97 5.97
CA HIS A 325 -16.42 -11.35 5.57
C HIS A 325 -17.72 -11.48 4.77
N VAL A 326 -17.70 -12.38 3.79
CA VAL A 326 -18.82 -12.65 2.89
C VAL A 326 -19.21 -14.12 2.96
N ASP A 327 -20.48 -14.42 2.71
CA ASP A 327 -20.96 -15.79 2.59
C ASP A 327 -20.58 -16.40 1.22
N ALA A 328 -20.86 -17.70 1.03
CA ALA A 328 -20.49 -18.41 -0.19
C ALA A 328 -21.16 -17.84 -1.45
N GLU A 329 -22.43 -17.42 -1.36
CA GLU A 329 -23.18 -16.87 -2.49
C GLU A 329 -22.64 -15.49 -2.88
N GLN A 330 -22.43 -14.61 -1.90
CA GLN A 330 -21.81 -13.31 -2.08
C GLN A 330 -20.39 -13.44 -2.63
N ALA A 331 -19.60 -14.38 -2.11
CA ALA A 331 -18.25 -14.66 -2.60
C ALA A 331 -18.29 -15.08 -4.08
N ALA A 332 -19.17 -16.00 -4.45
CA ALA A 332 -19.31 -16.45 -5.84
C ALA A 332 -19.72 -15.31 -6.77
N LEU A 333 -20.70 -14.50 -6.35
CA LEU A 333 -21.18 -13.34 -7.09
C LEU A 333 -20.09 -12.27 -7.26
N LEU A 334 -19.28 -12.04 -6.22
CA LEU A 334 -18.13 -11.13 -6.28
C LEU A 334 -17.07 -11.60 -7.27
N VAL A 335 -16.84 -12.91 -7.40
CA VAL A 335 -15.90 -13.43 -8.40
C VAL A 335 -16.48 -13.35 -9.81
N GLU A 336 -17.75 -13.69 -9.99
CA GLU A 336 -18.45 -13.69 -11.27
C GLU A 336 -18.58 -12.28 -11.85
N SER A 337 -19.14 -11.38 -11.04
CA SER A 337 -19.45 -9.99 -11.40
C SER A 337 -18.89 -9.04 -10.35
N PRO A 338 -17.56 -8.87 -10.29
CA PRO A 338 -16.93 -7.99 -9.30
C PRO A 338 -17.41 -6.55 -9.51
N PRO A 339 -17.96 -5.90 -8.48
CA PRO A 339 -18.61 -4.61 -8.64
C PRO A 339 -17.59 -3.54 -9.10
N ARG A 340 -18.02 -2.58 -9.91
CA ARG A 340 -17.20 -1.52 -10.54
C ARG A 340 -16.87 -0.37 -9.57
N ASP A 341 -16.01 0.55 -10.00
CA ASP A 341 -15.72 1.76 -9.25
C ASP A 341 -16.98 2.60 -9.03
N GLY A 342 -17.36 2.81 -7.77
CA GLY A 342 -18.57 3.53 -7.37
C GLY A 342 -19.77 2.65 -7.04
N ASP A 343 -19.74 1.38 -7.44
CA ASP A 343 -20.77 0.41 -7.05
C ASP A 343 -20.67 0.10 -5.56
N GLU A 344 -21.82 -0.08 -4.91
CA GLU A 344 -21.88 -0.46 -3.50
C GLU A 344 -21.23 -1.84 -3.29
N LEU A 345 -20.48 -1.98 -2.19
CA LEU A 345 -19.90 -3.26 -1.81
C LEU A 345 -20.88 -3.98 -0.86
N PRO A 346 -20.96 -5.32 -0.93
CA PRO A 346 -21.83 -6.08 -0.04
C PRO A 346 -21.38 -6.07 1.43
N VAL A 347 -20.22 -5.46 1.71
CA VAL A 347 -19.57 -5.38 3.02
C VAL A 347 -19.27 -3.94 3.39
N SER A 348 -19.38 -3.63 4.68
CA SER A 348 -18.92 -2.36 5.22
C SER A 348 -17.39 -2.39 5.32
N MET A 349 -16.75 -1.49 4.58
CA MET A 349 -15.31 -1.34 4.58
C MET A 349 -14.88 -0.62 5.86
N ALA A 350 -14.11 -1.30 6.71
CA ALA A 350 -13.50 -0.72 7.91
C ALA A 350 -12.27 0.14 7.58
#